data_AF-E2SHD7-F1
#
_entry.id   AF-E2SHD7-F1
#
_cell.length_a   1.000
_cell.length_b   1.000
_cell.length_c   1.000
_cell.angle_alpha   90.00
_cell.angle_beta   90.00
_cell.angle_gamma   90.00
#
_symmetry.space_group_name_H-M   'P 1'
#
loop_
_entity.id
_entity.type
_entity.pdbx_description
1 polymer ?
#
loop_
_entity_poly.entity_id
_entity_poly.type
_entity_poly.pdbx_seq_one_letter_code
_entity_poly.pdbx_strand_id
1 'polypeptide(L)'
;MFWRLMFCYQSMDSSPLPGEMYPESTGNRASWLFKPSGVEYEHMTYADIVLCDLDGNVVEGKLKPSSDLMTHLEFYKNFPNIGGAVHTHSRWATAFAQAGRAIPALGTTQADYFYGDIPCTRLMSEAEIHGEYELETGRVIVETFTKENLNPDNMPGVLVHSHGPFAWGKDPFEAVHNAVVMEECAAMAFVSVMLQNNTVQPMQQVLLDKHFKRKHGPNAYYGQ
;
A
#
# COMPACT_ATOMS: atom_id res chain seq x y z
N MET A 1 -10.59 10.31 -13.30
CA MET A 1 -9.55 9.34 -12.90
C MET A 1 -9.75 9.09 -11.41
N PHE A 2 -10.25 7.91 -11.01
CA PHE A 2 -10.52 7.59 -9.59
C PHE A 2 -9.23 7.20 -8.87
N TRP A 3 -8.37 8.18 -8.60
CA TRP A 3 -7.23 7.98 -7.71
C TRP A 3 -7.69 8.32 -6.29
N ARG A 4 -8.01 7.31 -5.46
CA ARG A 4 -8.20 7.53 -4.02
C ARG A 4 -6.84 7.54 -3.29
N LEU A 5 -5.89 8.41 -3.66
CA LEU A 5 -4.65 8.58 -2.88
C LEU A 5 -4.94 8.90 -1.40
N MET A 6 -4.80 7.91 -0.54
CA MET A 6 -4.69 8.14 0.90
C MET A 6 -3.22 8.27 1.23
N PHE A 7 -2.86 9.35 1.93
CA PHE A 7 -1.55 9.49 2.52
C PHE A 7 -1.66 9.25 4.01
N CYS A 8 -0.69 8.52 4.54
CA CYS A 8 -0.58 8.32 5.95
C CYS A 8 0.90 8.33 6.33
N TYR A 9 1.26 9.17 7.29
CA TYR A 9 2.64 9.48 7.68
C TYR A 9 2.80 9.29 9.17
N GLN A 10 3.86 8.59 9.57
CA GLN A 10 4.22 8.45 10.98
C GLN A 10 4.95 9.73 11.44
N SER A 11 4.31 10.51 12.31
CA SER A 11 5.02 11.55 13.05
C SER A 11 5.83 10.89 14.18
N MET A 12 7.15 10.81 14.02
CA MET A 12 8.07 10.57 15.13
C MET A 12 8.73 11.89 15.50
N ASP A 13 8.44 12.36 16.70
CA ASP A 13 9.07 13.51 17.37
C ASP A 13 8.90 14.87 16.66
N SER A 14 8.17 15.76 17.32
CA SER A 14 7.86 17.10 16.85
C SER A 14 9.10 18.00 16.86
N SER A 15 9.86 17.99 15.77
CA SER A 15 10.57 19.21 15.35
C SER A 15 9.58 20.04 14.53
N PRO A 16 9.18 21.25 14.98
CA PRO A 16 8.24 22.06 14.23
C PRO A 16 8.80 22.39 12.84
N LEU A 17 7.95 22.34 11.82
CA LEU A 17 8.25 22.99 10.55
C LEU A 17 8.53 24.48 10.81
N PRO A 18 9.41 25.15 10.03
CA PRO A 18 9.79 26.53 10.30
C PRO A 18 8.55 27.44 10.27
N GLY A 19 8.06 27.87 11.45
CA GLY A 19 6.98 28.83 11.58
C GLY A 19 5.74 28.40 12.39
N GLU A 20 5.61 27.15 12.82
CA GLU A 20 4.42 26.69 13.57
C GLU A 20 4.79 26.10 14.94
N MET A 21 4.20 26.64 16.01
CA MET A 21 4.38 26.17 17.38
C MET A 21 3.21 25.24 17.73
N TYR A 22 3.43 23.92 17.76
CA TYR A 22 2.43 22.98 18.26
C TYR A 22 2.43 22.95 19.79
N PRO A 23 1.26 22.85 20.46
CA PRO A 23 1.20 22.77 21.92
C PRO A 23 1.80 21.45 22.43
N GLU A 24 2.82 21.56 23.30
CA GLU A 24 3.41 20.46 24.07
C GLU A 24 2.34 19.73 24.91
N SER A 25 1.66 18.71 24.38
CA SER A 25 0.77 17.88 25.19
C SER A 25 0.52 16.44 24.70
N THR A 26 1.05 16.02 23.55
CA THR A 26 0.93 14.62 23.11
C THR A 26 2.11 13.80 23.67
N GLY A 27 1.94 13.25 24.87
CA GLY A 27 2.92 12.31 25.42
C GLY A 27 3.17 11.14 24.46
N ASN A 28 4.34 11.07 23.83
CA ASN A 28 4.97 9.91 23.19
C ASN A 28 4.07 8.87 22.47
N ARG A 29 3.00 9.31 21.79
CA ARG A 29 2.19 8.42 20.94
C ARG A 29 2.41 8.79 19.49
N ALA A 30 3.01 7.86 18.74
CA ALA A 30 3.06 7.96 17.28
C ALA A 30 1.63 8.19 16.76
N SER A 31 1.49 9.15 15.85
CA SER A 31 0.20 9.54 15.29
C SER A 31 0.32 9.61 13.77
N TRP A 32 -0.77 9.27 13.08
CA TRP A 32 -0.83 9.04 11.65
C TRP A 32 -1.84 9.96 10.99
N LEU A 33 -1.43 10.59 9.90
CA LEU A 33 -2.29 11.47 9.11
C LEU A 33 -3.19 10.65 8.19
N PHE A 34 -4.44 11.06 7.98
CA PHE A 34 -5.39 10.39 7.10
C PHE A 34 -6.15 11.40 6.26
N LYS A 35 -6.44 11.00 5.02
CA LYS A 35 -7.36 11.73 4.16
C LYS A 35 -8.75 11.82 4.85
N PRO A 36 -9.43 12.97 4.78
CA PRO A 36 -10.83 13.07 5.20
C PRO A 36 -11.79 12.34 4.26
N SER A 37 -12.83 11.74 4.84
CA SER A 37 -13.92 11.16 4.08
C SER A 37 -14.79 12.25 3.45
N GLY A 38 -15.21 12.04 2.20
CA GLY A 38 -16.19 12.91 1.52
C GLY A 38 -15.66 14.23 0.95
N VAL A 39 -14.34 14.45 0.94
CA VAL A 39 -13.71 15.64 0.35
C VAL A 39 -13.06 15.30 -1.00
N GLU A 40 -13.46 16.03 -2.05
CA GLU A 40 -12.85 15.96 -3.38
C GLU A 40 -11.41 16.49 -3.36
N TYR A 41 -10.49 15.84 -4.09
CA TYR A 41 -9.07 16.20 -4.06
C TYR A 41 -8.79 17.64 -4.48
N GLU A 42 -9.53 18.15 -5.46
CA GLU A 42 -9.38 19.52 -5.98
C GLU A 42 -9.71 20.61 -4.94
N HIS A 43 -10.49 20.25 -3.91
CA HIS A 43 -10.89 21.15 -2.83
C HIS A 43 -10.24 20.82 -1.49
N MET A 44 -9.41 19.78 -1.43
CA MET A 44 -8.80 19.32 -0.20
C MET A 44 -7.64 20.23 0.19
N THR A 45 -7.64 20.64 1.46
CA THR A 45 -6.59 21.47 2.05
C THR A 45 -5.87 20.72 3.16
N TYR A 46 -4.72 21.23 3.58
CA TYR A 46 -3.99 20.68 4.73
C TYR A 46 -4.85 20.64 6.01
N ALA A 47 -5.72 21.64 6.21
CA ALA A 47 -6.60 21.73 7.37
C ALA A 47 -7.69 20.66 7.41
N ASP A 48 -7.91 19.94 6.30
CA ASP A 48 -8.89 18.87 6.20
C ASP A 48 -8.30 17.50 6.60
N ILE A 49 -6.98 17.40 6.73
CA ILE A 49 -6.29 16.17 7.13
C ILE A 49 -6.62 15.82 8.58
N VAL A 50 -6.84 14.53 8.85
CA VAL A 50 -7.24 14.02 10.17
C VAL A 50 -6.07 13.25 10.77
N LEU A 51 -5.67 13.58 11.99
CA LEU A 51 -4.65 12.86 12.74
C LEU A 51 -5.32 11.79 13.62
N CYS A 52 -4.90 10.53 13.50
CA CYS A 52 -5.41 9.41 14.29
C CYS A 52 -4.28 8.66 15.01
N ASP A 53 -4.60 8.03 16.15
CA ASP A 53 -3.71 7.08 16.84
C ASP A 53 -3.88 5.64 16.31
N LEU A 54 -3.07 4.69 16.80
CA LEU A 54 -3.16 3.27 16.39
C LEU A 54 -4.44 2.57 16.83
N ASP A 55 -5.19 3.15 17.76
CA ASP A 55 -6.47 2.63 18.21
C ASP A 55 -7.63 3.16 17.34
N GLY A 56 -7.34 4.06 16.39
CA GLY A 56 -8.32 4.66 15.48
C GLY A 56 -9.02 5.88 16.06
N ASN A 57 -8.57 6.40 17.20
CA ASN A 57 -9.13 7.62 17.77
C ASN A 57 -8.60 8.84 17.02
N VAL A 58 -9.48 9.81 16.76
CA VAL A 58 -9.09 11.11 16.19
C VAL A 58 -8.39 11.93 17.28
N VAL A 59 -7.12 12.24 17.04
CA VAL A 59 -6.26 13.07 17.89
C VAL A 59 -6.42 14.55 17.50
N GLU A 60 -6.46 14.84 16.20
CA GLU A 60 -6.62 16.20 15.65
C GLU A 60 -7.40 16.15 14.33
N GLY A 61 -8.15 17.22 14.03
CA GLY A 61 -8.94 17.36 12.81
C GLY A 61 -10.44 17.48 13.11
N LYS A 62 -11.18 18.10 12.18
CA LYS A 62 -12.63 18.35 12.32
C LYS A 62 -13.49 17.40 11.49
N LEU A 63 -12.88 16.74 10.51
CA LEU A 63 -13.56 15.86 9.56
C LEU A 63 -13.45 14.40 10.02
N LYS A 64 -14.30 13.56 9.44
CA LYS A 64 -14.19 12.12 9.63
C LYS A 64 -12.99 11.59 8.85
N PRO A 65 -12.15 10.71 9.43
CA PRO A 65 -11.11 10.05 8.66
C PRO A 65 -11.72 9.14 7.59
N SER A 66 -10.89 8.70 6.64
CA SER A 66 -11.29 7.75 5.60
C SER A 66 -11.96 6.50 6.17
N SER A 67 -12.88 5.91 5.39
CA SER A 67 -13.47 4.60 5.71
C SER A 67 -12.40 3.52 5.86
N ASP A 68 -11.32 3.61 5.07
CA ASP A 68 -10.25 2.60 5.04
C ASP A 68 -9.25 2.74 6.21
N LEU A 69 -9.54 3.58 7.21
CA LEU A 69 -8.68 3.81 8.38
C LEU A 69 -8.25 2.49 9.03
N MET A 70 -9.21 1.61 9.32
CA MET A 70 -8.93 0.36 10.04
C MET A 70 -8.01 -0.58 9.25
N THR A 71 -8.15 -0.63 7.92
CA THR A 71 -7.25 -1.39 7.05
C THR A 71 -5.81 -0.90 7.18
N HIS A 72 -5.61 0.42 7.16
CA HIS A 72 -4.29 1.03 7.26
C HIS A 72 -3.65 0.82 8.63
N LEU A 73 -4.42 0.89 9.71
CA LEU A 73 -3.92 0.63 11.06
C LEU A 73 -3.40 -0.80 11.21
N GLU A 74 -4.03 -1.79 10.53
CA GLU A 74 -3.50 -3.15 10.49
C GLU A 74 -2.14 -3.22 9.79
N PHE A 75 -1.89 -2.43 8.74
CA PHE A 75 -0.57 -2.34 8.12
C PHE A 75 0.46 -1.81 9.13
N TYR A 76 0.18 -0.67 9.77
CA TYR A 76 1.14 -0.05 10.69
C TYR A 76 1.43 -0.90 11.93
N LYS A 77 0.48 -1.73 12.37
CA LYS A 77 0.67 -2.66 13.48
C LYS A 77 1.52 -3.88 13.10
N ASN A 78 1.39 -4.38 11.87
CA ASN A 78 1.99 -5.65 11.46
C ASN A 78 3.25 -5.49 10.60
N PHE A 79 3.43 -4.33 9.95
CA PHE A 79 4.51 -4.03 9.02
C PHE A 79 5.30 -2.80 9.51
N PRO A 80 6.26 -2.99 10.43
CA PRO A 80 6.83 -1.90 11.24
C PRO A 80 7.65 -0.86 10.45
N ASN A 81 8.11 -1.20 9.24
CA ASN A 81 8.92 -0.31 8.40
C ASN A 81 8.09 0.49 7.39
N ILE A 82 6.77 0.33 7.37
CA ILE A 82 5.89 1.12 6.52
C ILE A 82 5.70 2.51 7.12
N GLY A 83 6.07 3.54 6.37
CA GLY A 83 5.81 4.94 6.70
C GLY A 83 4.73 5.59 5.84
N GLY A 84 4.21 4.89 4.82
CA GLY A 84 3.07 5.33 4.01
C GLY A 84 2.38 4.19 3.26
N ALA A 85 1.07 4.31 3.08
CA ALA A 85 0.25 3.34 2.35
C ALA A 85 -0.77 4.06 1.47
N VAL A 86 -1.08 3.48 0.31
CA VAL A 86 -1.96 3.99 -0.73
C VAL A 86 -2.93 2.89 -1.14
N HIS A 87 -4.22 3.23 -1.17
CA HIS A 87 -5.27 2.41 -1.73
C HIS A 87 -5.80 3.06 -3.01
N THR A 88 -6.04 2.30 -4.08
CA THR A 88 -6.69 2.84 -5.28
C THR A 88 -7.56 1.78 -5.92
N HIS A 89 -8.40 2.18 -6.89
CA HIS A 89 -9.02 1.27 -7.85
C HIS A 89 -8.43 1.51 -9.23
N SER A 90 -7.09 1.50 -9.35
CA SER A 90 -6.39 1.65 -10.62
C SER A 90 -6.76 0.49 -11.56
N ARG A 91 -6.95 0.81 -12.85
CA ARG A 91 -7.76 -0.02 -13.76
C ARG A 91 -7.20 -1.44 -13.92
N TRP A 92 -5.90 -1.57 -14.17
CA TRP A 92 -5.29 -2.86 -14.47
C TRP A 92 -5.06 -3.69 -13.21
N ALA A 93 -4.54 -3.08 -12.14
CA ALA A 93 -4.36 -3.79 -10.87
C ALA A 93 -5.72 -4.26 -10.30
N THR A 94 -6.76 -3.44 -10.41
CA THR A 94 -8.13 -3.82 -10.03
C THR A 94 -8.68 -4.96 -10.90
N ALA A 95 -8.35 -5.01 -12.20
CA ALA A 95 -8.75 -6.12 -13.05
C ALA A 95 -8.14 -7.46 -12.59
N PHE A 96 -6.88 -7.47 -12.17
CA PHE A 96 -6.25 -8.65 -11.56
C PHE A 96 -6.89 -9.02 -10.21
N ALA A 97 -7.19 -8.02 -9.38
CA ALA A 97 -7.86 -8.22 -8.09
C ALA A 97 -9.26 -8.86 -8.28
N GLN A 98 -10.04 -8.36 -9.23
CA GLN A 98 -11.35 -8.91 -9.61
C GLN A 98 -11.24 -10.32 -10.20
N ALA A 99 -10.16 -10.61 -10.93
CA ALA A 99 -9.89 -11.95 -11.45
C ALA A 99 -9.39 -12.92 -10.36
N GLY A 100 -9.10 -12.46 -9.15
CA GLY A 100 -8.54 -13.30 -8.08
C GLY A 100 -7.14 -13.82 -8.41
N ARG A 101 -6.34 -13.03 -9.13
CA ARG A 101 -5.03 -13.44 -9.63
C ARG A 101 -3.93 -12.50 -9.16
N ALA A 102 -2.81 -13.08 -8.76
CA ALA A 102 -1.55 -12.35 -8.54
C ALA A 102 -1.04 -11.73 -9.85
N ILE A 103 -0.25 -10.65 -9.75
CA ILE A 103 0.46 -10.06 -10.90
C ILE A 103 1.82 -10.76 -11.04
N PRO A 104 2.05 -11.56 -12.09
CA PRO A 104 3.27 -12.35 -12.22
C PRO A 104 4.50 -11.47 -12.50
N ALA A 105 5.65 -11.82 -11.93
CA ALA A 105 6.92 -11.17 -12.20
C ALA A 105 7.44 -11.53 -13.60
N LEU A 106 7.06 -10.74 -14.60
CA LEU A 106 7.38 -11.01 -16.01
C LEU A 106 8.52 -10.15 -16.58
N GLY A 107 8.99 -9.15 -15.84
CA GLY A 107 9.97 -8.20 -16.36
C GLY A 107 10.72 -7.43 -15.29
N THR A 108 11.83 -6.82 -15.71
CA THR A 108 12.74 -6.07 -14.86
C THR A 108 12.11 -4.83 -14.23
N THR A 109 11.08 -4.25 -14.86
CA THR A 109 10.29 -3.16 -14.28
C THR A 109 9.65 -3.58 -12.95
N GLN A 110 9.06 -4.78 -12.86
CA GLN A 110 8.49 -5.28 -11.60
C GLN A 110 9.60 -5.61 -10.60
N ALA A 111 10.63 -6.32 -11.05
CA ALA A 111 11.73 -6.78 -10.19
C ALA A 111 12.49 -5.64 -9.49
N ASP A 112 12.44 -4.41 -10.02
CA ASP A 112 13.05 -3.24 -9.39
C ASP A 112 12.31 -2.76 -8.12
N TYR A 113 11.06 -3.20 -7.90
CA TYR A 113 10.18 -2.71 -6.82
C TYR A 113 9.48 -3.82 -6.03
N PHE A 114 9.14 -4.93 -6.68
CA PHE A 114 8.43 -6.07 -6.09
C PHE A 114 9.26 -7.34 -6.27
N TYR A 115 9.65 -7.97 -5.16
CA TYR A 115 10.48 -9.17 -5.17
C TYR A 115 9.67 -10.45 -5.37
N GLY A 116 9.13 -10.64 -6.58
CA GLY A 116 8.29 -11.78 -6.93
C GLY A 116 6.94 -11.35 -7.50
N ASP A 117 6.00 -12.29 -7.51
CA ASP A 117 4.62 -12.04 -7.91
C ASP A 117 3.93 -11.15 -6.87
N ILE A 118 3.17 -10.14 -7.32
CA ILE A 118 2.39 -9.30 -6.40
C ILE A 118 1.17 -10.10 -5.98
N PRO A 119 1.03 -10.44 -4.68
CA PRO A 119 0.04 -11.41 -4.22
C PRO A 119 -1.39 -10.86 -4.36
N CYS A 120 -2.35 -11.77 -4.52
CA CYS A 120 -3.77 -11.48 -4.42
C CYS A 120 -4.33 -12.28 -3.25
N THR A 121 -5.08 -11.62 -2.37
CA THR A 121 -5.66 -12.28 -1.20
C THR A 121 -6.64 -13.38 -1.62
N ARG A 122 -6.99 -14.26 -0.69
CA ARG A 122 -8.20 -15.07 -0.84
C ARG A 122 -9.47 -14.20 -0.85
N LEU A 123 -10.59 -14.81 -1.21
CA LEU A 123 -11.92 -14.27 -0.92
C LEU A 123 -12.09 -14.11 0.60
N MET A 124 -12.72 -13.01 1.01
CA MET A 124 -13.22 -12.84 2.37
C MET A 124 -14.43 -13.76 2.60
N SER A 125 -14.57 -14.25 3.82
CA SER A 125 -15.75 -15.01 4.26
C SER A 125 -16.94 -14.09 4.53
N GLU A 126 -18.15 -14.65 4.55
CA GLU A 126 -19.37 -13.90 4.86
C GLU A 126 -19.31 -13.22 6.23
N ALA A 127 -18.73 -13.88 7.24
CA ALA A 127 -18.55 -13.30 8.57
C ALA A 127 -17.59 -12.11 8.56
N GLU A 128 -16.50 -12.18 7.79
CA GLU A 128 -15.56 -11.08 7.63
C GLU A 128 -16.18 -9.89 6.86
N ILE A 129 -17.04 -10.17 5.87
CA ILE A 129 -17.72 -9.14 5.08
C ILE A 129 -18.79 -8.41 5.90
N HIS A 130 -19.54 -9.12 6.75
CA HIS A 130 -20.61 -8.53 7.56
C HIS A 130 -20.15 -8.01 8.93
N GLY A 131 -18.91 -8.29 9.32
CA GLY A 131 -18.29 -7.78 10.54
C GLY A 131 -17.66 -6.39 10.35
N GLU A 132 -16.50 -6.19 10.98
CA GLU A 132 -15.70 -4.97 10.82
C GLU A 132 -14.94 -5.01 9.49
N TYR A 133 -15.65 -4.79 8.37
CA TYR A 133 -15.19 -5.06 7.01
C TYR A 133 -13.78 -4.54 6.69
N GLU A 134 -13.47 -3.29 7.01
CA GLU A 134 -12.15 -2.69 6.74
C GLU A 134 -11.05 -3.28 7.63
N LEU A 135 -11.36 -3.55 8.91
CA LEU A 135 -10.43 -4.25 9.80
C LEU A 135 -10.13 -5.66 9.28
N GLU A 136 -11.17 -6.40 8.88
CA GLU A 136 -11.01 -7.74 8.32
C GLU A 136 -10.27 -7.72 6.98
N THR A 137 -10.44 -6.66 6.17
CA THR A 137 -9.67 -6.48 4.94
C THR A 137 -8.17 -6.39 5.26
N GLY A 138 -7.79 -5.60 6.28
CA GLY A 138 -6.42 -5.52 6.76
C GLY A 138 -5.90 -6.87 7.27
N ARG A 139 -6.71 -7.61 8.04
CA ARG A 139 -6.36 -8.94 8.56
C ARG A 139 -6.13 -9.97 7.46
N VAL A 140 -6.96 -10.00 6.42
CA VAL A 140 -6.80 -10.92 5.28
C VAL A 140 -5.54 -10.60 4.48
N ILE A 141 -5.14 -9.33 4.38
CA ILE A 141 -3.85 -8.95 3.80
C ILE A 141 -2.70 -9.49 4.64
N VAL A 142 -2.69 -9.25 5.96
CA VAL A 142 -1.65 -9.74 6.88
C VAL A 142 -1.58 -11.27 6.89
N GLU A 143 -2.72 -11.94 6.85
CA GLU A 143 -2.84 -13.39 6.69
C GLU A 143 -2.13 -13.87 5.42
N THR A 144 -2.34 -13.19 4.30
CA THR A 144 -1.74 -13.53 3.00
C THR A 144 -0.21 -13.48 3.09
N PHE A 145 0.34 -12.39 3.63
CA PHE A 145 1.80 -12.24 3.79
C PHE A 145 2.39 -13.29 4.74
N THR A 146 1.68 -13.61 5.82
CA THR A 146 2.11 -14.61 6.80
C THR A 146 2.11 -16.01 6.19
N LYS A 147 1.03 -16.40 5.49
CA LYS A 147 0.88 -17.73 4.90
C LYS A 147 1.85 -17.98 3.74
N GLU A 148 2.11 -16.95 2.94
CA GLU A 148 3.03 -17.02 1.81
C GLU A 148 4.49 -16.72 2.21
N ASN A 149 4.75 -16.43 3.48
CA ASN A 149 6.08 -16.09 4.01
C ASN A 149 6.75 -14.93 3.24
N LEU A 150 5.96 -13.89 2.97
CA LEU A 150 6.39 -12.69 2.24
C LEU A 150 6.90 -11.62 3.21
N ASN A 151 7.98 -10.95 2.82
CA ASN A 151 8.46 -9.77 3.54
C ASN A 151 7.78 -8.50 2.97
N PRO A 152 7.00 -7.75 3.77
CA PRO A 152 6.34 -6.51 3.33
C PRO A 152 7.32 -5.43 2.84
N ASP A 153 8.58 -5.45 3.28
CA ASP A 153 9.61 -4.53 2.81
C ASP A 153 10.10 -4.87 1.40
N ASN A 154 9.99 -6.14 1.00
CA ASN A 154 10.39 -6.62 -0.33
C ASN A 154 9.20 -6.74 -1.30
N MET A 155 7.98 -6.70 -0.79
CA MET A 155 6.74 -6.79 -1.54
C MET A 155 5.82 -5.65 -1.12
N PRO A 156 6.07 -4.41 -1.60
CA PRO A 156 5.39 -3.21 -1.15
C PRO A 156 3.96 -3.05 -1.71
N GLY A 157 3.19 -4.13 -1.75
CA GLY A 157 1.78 -4.10 -2.11
C GLY A 157 1.13 -5.45 -2.35
N VAL A 158 -0.19 -5.41 -2.50
CA VAL A 158 -1.11 -6.56 -2.55
C VAL A 158 -2.38 -6.20 -3.30
N LEU A 159 -3.03 -7.20 -3.87
CA LEU A 159 -4.38 -7.09 -4.42
C LEU A 159 -5.38 -7.71 -3.45
N VAL A 160 -6.45 -7.00 -3.10
CA VAL A 160 -7.57 -7.58 -2.34
C VAL A 160 -8.58 -8.15 -3.33
N HIS A 161 -8.84 -9.45 -3.22
CA HIS A 161 -9.72 -10.17 -4.15
C HIS A 161 -11.07 -9.46 -4.30
N SER A 162 -11.51 -9.26 -5.54
CA SER A 162 -12.75 -8.56 -5.89
C SER A 162 -12.85 -7.09 -5.49
N HIS A 163 -11.76 -6.48 -5.00
CA HIS A 163 -11.73 -5.10 -4.54
C HIS A 163 -10.73 -4.25 -5.34
N GLY A 164 -9.45 -4.23 -4.96
CA GLY A 164 -8.44 -3.39 -5.60
C GLY A 164 -7.06 -3.48 -4.94
N PRO A 165 -6.07 -2.74 -5.47
CA PRO A 165 -4.72 -2.72 -4.91
C PRO A 165 -4.58 -1.90 -3.62
N PHE A 166 -3.67 -2.37 -2.78
CA PHE A 166 -3.02 -1.61 -1.72
C PHE A 166 -1.51 -1.65 -1.95
N ALA A 167 -0.84 -0.52 -1.83
CA ALA A 167 0.61 -0.39 -1.95
C ALA A 167 1.16 0.43 -0.79
N TRP A 168 2.43 0.26 -0.47
CA TRP A 168 3.06 0.96 0.66
C TRP A 168 4.54 1.27 0.40
N GLY A 169 5.17 2.01 1.31
CA GLY A 169 6.57 2.37 1.26
C GLY A 169 7.07 2.93 2.59
N LYS A 170 8.35 3.28 2.68
CA LYS A 170 8.97 3.89 3.87
C LYS A 170 8.44 5.30 4.15
N ASP A 171 7.81 5.91 3.16
CA ASP A 171 7.19 7.22 3.24
C ASP A 171 6.01 7.34 2.25
N PRO A 172 5.18 8.38 2.39
CA PRO A 172 4.05 8.64 1.50
C PRO A 172 4.41 8.73 -0.01
N PHE A 173 5.58 9.25 -0.35
CA PHE A 173 6.00 9.41 -1.75
C PHE A 173 6.36 8.06 -2.37
N GLU A 174 7.10 7.22 -1.64
CA GLU A 174 7.42 5.86 -2.07
C GLU A 174 6.17 5.00 -2.18
N ALA A 175 5.20 5.14 -1.28
CA ALA A 175 3.92 4.42 -1.37
C ALA A 175 3.14 4.76 -2.66
N VAL A 176 3.10 6.03 -3.05
CA VAL A 176 2.50 6.46 -4.33
C VAL A 176 3.28 5.92 -5.51
N HIS A 177 4.61 5.99 -5.45
CA HIS A 177 5.48 5.47 -6.50
C HIS A 177 5.25 3.97 -6.73
N ASN A 178 5.20 3.19 -5.65
CA ASN A 178 4.91 1.75 -5.71
C ASN A 178 3.50 1.46 -6.24
N ALA A 179 2.49 2.27 -5.89
CA ALA A 179 1.14 2.14 -6.44
C ALA A 179 1.10 2.36 -7.97
N VAL A 180 1.83 3.38 -8.47
CA VAL A 180 1.94 3.65 -9.90
C VAL A 180 2.67 2.52 -10.62
N VAL A 181 3.80 2.06 -10.08
CA VAL A 181 4.55 0.93 -10.66
C VAL A 181 3.70 -0.34 -10.68
N MET A 182 2.91 -0.62 -9.64
CA MET A 182 2.01 -1.77 -9.60
C MET A 182 0.99 -1.72 -10.74
N GLU A 183 0.36 -0.57 -11.00
CA GLU A 183 -0.58 -0.40 -12.12
C GLU A 183 0.10 -0.65 -13.48
N GLU A 184 1.31 -0.13 -13.69
CA GLU A 184 2.07 -0.36 -14.93
C GLU A 184 2.49 -1.83 -15.08
N CYS A 185 2.89 -2.48 -13.99
CA CYS A 185 3.22 -3.92 -13.98
C CYS A 185 1.99 -4.76 -14.30
N ALA A 186 0.83 -4.43 -13.72
CA ALA A 186 -0.44 -5.09 -14.04
C ALA A 186 -0.80 -4.92 -15.53
N ALA A 187 -0.67 -3.71 -16.07
CA ALA A 187 -0.97 -3.42 -17.48
C ALA A 187 -0.09 -4.26 -18.42
N MET A 188 1.22 -4.25 -18.21
CA MET A 188 2.16 -5.04 -19.01
C MET A 188 1.94 -6.54 -18.83
N ALA A 189 1.70 -7.01 -17.61
CA ALA A 189 1.46 -8.42 -17.33
C ALA A 189 0.22 -8.94 -18.05
N PHE A 190 -0.89 -8.18 -18.02
CA PHE A 190 -2.09 -8.54 -18.78
C PHE A 190 -1.78 -8.72 -20.27
N VAL A 191 -1.09 -7.74 -20.88
CA VAL A 191 -0.71 -7.80 -22.29
C VAL A 191 0.22 -8.98 -22.58
N SER A 192 1.24 -9.23 -21.75
CA SER A 192 2.15 -10.36 -21.92
C SER A 192 1.45 -11.72 -21.80
N VAL A 193 0.54 -11.87 -20.84
CA VAL A 193 -0.31 -13.06 -20.69
C VAL A 193 -1.14 -13.28 -21.95
N MET A 194 -1.76 -12.23 -22.49
CA MET A 194 -2.56 -12.32 -23.72
C MET A 194 -1.71 -12.68 -24.94
N LEU A 195 -0.54 -12.05 -25.11
CA LEU A 195 0.37 -12.32 -26.23
C LEU A 195 0.89 -13.77 -26.24
N GLN A 196 1.04 -14.38 -25.07
CA GLN A 196 1.48 -15.76 -24.90
C GLN A 196 0.31 -16.74 -24.71
N ASN A 197 -0.93 -16.34 -24.98
CA ASN A 197 -2.13 -17.17 -24.80
C ASN A 197 -2.19 -17.85 -23.42
N ASN A 198 -1.91 -17.09 -22.36
CA ASN A 198 -1.87 -17.51 -20.95
C ASN A 198 -0.84 -18.62 -20.63
N THR A 199 0.21 -18.76 -21.45
CA THR A 199 1.32 -19.71 -21.22
C THR A 199 2.64 -19.02 -20.79
N VAL A 200 2.62 -17.71 -20.58
CA VAL A 200 3.80 -16.95 -20.15
C VAL A 200 4.36 -17.51 -18.84
N GLN A 201 5.68 -17.64 -18.77
CA GLN A 201 6.39 -18.10 -17.58
C GLN A 201 6.98 -16.90 -16.83
N PRO A 202 7.17 -17.00 -15.50
CA PRO A 202 7.90 -16.00 -14.73
C PRO A 202 9.27 -15.70 -15.31
N MET A 203 9.76 -14.48 -15.06
CA MET A 203 11.14 -14.12 -15.40
C MET A 203 12.15 -15.01 -14.67
N GLN A 204 13.38 -15.07 -15.19
CA GLN A 204 14.44 -15.85 -14.56
C GLN A 204 14.73 -15.33 -13.15
N GLN A 205 14.78 -16.23 -12.15
CA GLN A 205 15.07 -15.86 -10.76
C GLN A 205 16.37 -15.07 -10.62
N VAL A 206 17.42 -15.44 -11.35
CA VAL A 206 18.71 -14.71 -11.34
C VAL A 206 18.58 -13.25 -11.80
N LEU A 207 17.68 -12.98 -12.75
CA LEU A 207 17.44 -11.62 -13.23
C LEU A 207 16.59 -10.82 -12.25
N LEU A 208 15.62 -11.48 -11.61
CA LEU A 208 14.80 -10.90 -10.55
C LEU A 208 15.69 -10.49 -9.36
N ASP A 209 16.52 -11.40 -8.87
CA ASP A 209 17.52 -11.17 -7.82
C ASP A 209 18.42 -9.98 -8.14
N LYS A 210 18.96 -9.93 -9.38
CA LYS A 210 19.84 -8.85 -9.82
C LYS A 210 19.15 -7.49 -9.74
N HIS A 211 17.91 -7.39 -10.23
CA HIS A 211 17.18 -6.13 -10.30
C HIS A 211 16.67 -5.63 -8.95
N PHE A 212 16.24 -6.55 -8.09
CA PHE A 212 15.79 -6.16 -6.76
C PHE A 212 16.99 -5.78 -5.86
N LYS A 213 18.01 -6.65 -5.78
CA LYS A 213 19.15 -6.47 -4.86
C LYS A 213 20.06 -5.30 -5.25
N ARG A 214 20.09 -4.85 -6.51
CA ARG A 214 20.86 -3.66 -6.91
C ARG A 214 20.28 -2.35 -6.36
N LYS A 215 19.00 -2.34 -5.99
CA LYS A 215 18.29 -1.19 -5.39
C LYS A 215 18.16 -1.32 -3.87
N HIS A 216 17.85 -2.53 -3.38
CA HIS A 216 17.45 -2.75 -1.98
C HIS A 216 18.39 -3.68 -1.19
N GLY A 217 19.42 -4.24 -1.83
CA GLY A 217 20.38 -5.14 -1.19
C GLY A 217 21.48 -4.42 -0.41
N PRO A 218 22.27 -5.15 0.40
CA PRO A 218 23.35 -4.57 1.23
C PRO A 218 24.47 -3.86 0.43
N ASN A 219 24.53 -4.08 -0.89
CA ASN A 219 25.46 -3.43 -1.81
C ASN A 219 24.72 -2.62 -2.90
N ALA A 220 23.56 -2.03 -2.57
CA ALA A 220 22.78 -1.25 -3.53
C ALA A 220 23.61 -0.13 -4.18
N TYR A 221 23.49 0.02 -5.49
CA TYR A 221 24.34 0.92 -6.29
C TYR A 221 23.59 1.68 -7.39
N TYR A 222 22.26 1.52 -7.48
CA TYR A 222 21.44 2.10 -8.54
C TYR A 222 20.16 2.73 -7.97
N GLY A 223 19.84 3.96 -8.36
CA GLY A 223 18.61 4.66 -7.95
C GLY A 223 18.67 5.40 -6.61
N GLN A 224 19.86 5.89 -6.20
CA GLN A 224 19.99 6.92 -5.16
C GLN A 224 19.67 8.31 -5.70
#